data_AF-A0A520HX14-F1
#
_entry.id   AF-A0A520HX14-F1
#
_cell.length_a   1.000
_cell.length_b   1.000
_cell.length_c   1.000
_cell.angle_alpha   90.00
_cell.angle_beta   90.00
_cell.angle_gamma   90.00
#
_symmetry.space_group_name_H-M   'P 1'
#
loop_
_entity.id
_entity.type
_entity.pdbx_description
1 polymer ?
#
loop_
_entity_poly.entity_id
_entity_poly.type
_entity_poly.pdbx_seq_one_letter_code
_entity_poly.pdbx_strand_id
1 'polypeptide(L)'
;GYVYKLGEGANAFEKSKQEFETNYFAPVRLIEALLPLLKKQPEAAIVNITSNVAFHPLVVLPTYSDAKTALHSHSVALRLTLSSDTNIKVFEVMPSLINTDATKDMGGEQHGLPPEVAAEAIYNGIAKDRYDIFVGEAGQQYADYFADPKAAIATFNQGLY
;
A
#
# COMPACT_ATOMS: atom_id res chain seq x y z
N GLY A 1 -1.04 -9.79 6.89
CA GLY A 1 -2.14 -9.16 7.61
C GLY A 1 -3.02 -10.22 8.24
N TYR A 2 -3.85 -9.88 9.21
CA TYR A 2 -4.79 -10.80 9.82
C TYR A 2 -6.06 -10.89 8.97
N VAL A 3 -6.47 -12.10 8.59
CA VAL A 3 -7.76 -12.35 7.92
C VAL A 3 -8.84 -12.53 8.97
N TYR A 4 -9.72 -11.54 9.14
CA TYR A 4 -10.82 -11.55 10.11
C TYR A 4 -11.86 -10.45 9.84
N LYS A 5 -13.05 -10.59 10.42
CA LYS A 5 -14.11 -9.57 10.38
C LYS A 5 -14.17 -8.79 11.70
N LEU A 6 -14.49 -7.50 11.63
CA LEU A 6 -14.77 -6.69 12.81
C LEU A 6 -16.02 -7.23 13.53
N GLY A 7 -15.95 -7.32 14.86
CA GLY A 7 -17.03 -7.85 15.68
C GLY A 7 -16.61 -8.06 17.13
N GLU A 8 -17.55 -8.52 17.95
CA GLU A 8 -17.28 -8.87 19.35
C GLU A 8 -16.21 -9.97 19.43
N GLY A 9 -15.23 -9.81 20.31
CA GLY A 9 -14.14 -10.78 20.49
C GLY A 9 -13.12 -10.85 19.35
N ALA A 10 -13.23 -10.03 18.30
CA ALA A 10 -12.32 -10.04 17.14
C ALA A 10 -10.87 -9.63 17.47
N ASN A 11 -10.64 -9.04 18.66
CA ASN A 11 -9.35 -8.51 19.10
C ASN A 11 -8.72 -7.53 18.09
N ALA A 12 -9.56 -6.68 17.48
CA ALA A 12 -9.14 -5.76 16.43
C ALA A 12 -8.07 -4.77 16.89
N PHE A 13 -8.12 -4.33 18.15
CA PHE A 13 -7.14 -3.40 18.70
C PHE A 13 -5.71 -3.96 18.67
N GLU A 14 -5.48 -5.18 19.16
CA GLU A 14 -4.14 -5.77 19.18
C GLU A 14 -3.65 -6.11 17.77
N LYS A 15 -4.54 -6.60 16.89
CA LYS A 15 -4.23 -6.84 15.47
C LYS A 15 -3.83 -5.55 14.76
N SER A 16 -4.58 -4.48 14.99
CA SER A 16 -4.30 -3.14 14.48
C SER A 16 -2.92 -2.67 14.92
N LYS A 17 -2.59 -2.76 16.22
CA LYS A 17 -1.29 -2.37 16.74
C LYS A 17 -0.14 -3.09 16.03
N GLN A 18 -0.24 -4.40 15.84
CA GLN A 18 0.77 -5.20 15.16
C GLN A 18 0.90 -4.83 13.67
N GLU A 19 -0.23 -4.59 13.00
CA GLU A 19 -0.23 -4.21 11.58
C GLU A 19 0.26 -2.79 11.35
N PHE A 20 -0.06 -1.84 12.23
CA PHE A 20 0.49 -0.48 12.19
C PHE A 20 1.98 -0.46 12.48
N GLU A 21 2.45 -1.25 13.46
CA GLU A 21 3.88 -1.36 13.77
C GLU A 21 4.68 -1.76 12.51
N THR A 22 4.19 -2.76 11.78
CA THR A 22 4.88 -3.29 10.61
C THR A 22 4.67 -2.45 9.35
N ASN A 23 3.42 -2.05 9.07
CA ASN A 23 3.04 -1.47 7.77
C ASN A 23 3.04 0.06 7.75
N TYR A 24 3.16 0.72 8.91
CA TYR A 24 3.17 2.17 8.99
C TYR A 24 4.37 2.70 9.79
N PHE A 25 4.47 2.35 11.07
CA PHE A 25 5.52 2.91 11.94
C PHE A 25 6.92 2.48 11.51
N ALA A 26 7.13 1.22 11.12
CA ALA A 26 8.43 0.77 10.63
C ALA A 26 8.90 1.54 9.36
N PRO A 27 8.10 1.70 8.28
CA PRO A 27 8.45 2.57 7.16
C PRO A 27 8.75 4.01 7.58
N VAL A 28 7.90 4.64 8.40
CA VAL A 28 8.11 6.03 8.87
C VAL A 28 9.43 6.17 9.61
N ARG A 29 9.71 5.26 10.55
CA ARG A 29 10.95 5.25 11.33
C ARG A 29 12.18 5.04 10.45
N LEU A 30 12.09 4.14 9.47
CA LEU A 30 13.19 3.90 8.52
C LEU A 30 13.48 5.13 7.68
N ILE A 31 12.44 5.78 7.17
CA ILE A 31 12.54 7.01 6.38
C ILE A 31 13.20 8.11 7.22
N GLU A 32 12.75 8.34 8.45
CA GLU A 32 13.31 9.34 9.35
C GLU A 32 14.82 9.11 9.58
N ALA A 33 15.20 7.85 9.84
CA ALA A 33 16.59 7.49 10.08
C ALA A 33 17.49 7.65 8.83
N LEU A 34 16.95 7.38 7.64
CA LEU A 34 17.72 7.44 6.38
C LEU A 34 17.73 8.83 5.73
N LEU A 35 16.79 9.71 6.09
CA LEU A 35 16.62 11.01 5.45
C LEU A 35 17.89 11.87 5.40
N PRO A 36 18.70 11.99 6.47
CA PRO A 36 19.94 12.77 6.44
C PRO A 36 20.97 12.22 5.45
N LEU A 37 20.98 10.91 5.19
CA LEU A 37 21.86 10.28 4.22
C LEU A 37 21.35 10.49 2.79
N LEU A 38 20.04 10.32 2.57
CA LEU A 38 19.41 10.52 1.27
C LEU A 38 19.57 11.96 0.78
N LYS A 39 19.44 12.96 1.67
CA LYS A 39 19.64 14.38 1.36
C LYS A 39 21.05 14.73 0.86
N LYS A 40 22.05 13.86 1.09
CA LYS A 40 23.43 14.07 0.63
C LYS A 40 23.70 13.47 -0.75
N GLN A 41 22.78 12.68 -1.30
CA GLN A 41 22.97 12.02 -2.57
C GLN A 41 22.58 12.94 -3.74
N PRO A 42 23.29 12.87 -4.88
CA PRO A 42 22.93 13.61 -6.08
C PRO A 42 21.58 13.14 -6.68
N GLU A 43 21.19 11.90 -6.40
CA GLU A 43 19.86 11.35 -6.69
C GLU A 43 19.49 10.36 -5.59
N ALA A 44 18.24 10.39 -5.15
CA ALA A 44 17.71 9.50 -4.11
C ALA A 44 16.22 9.22 -4.32
N ALA A 45 15.78 8.04 -3.91
CA ALA A 45 14.38 7.66 -3.97
C ALA A 45 13.94 6.91 -2.70
N ILE A 46 12.69 7.12 -2.31
CA ILE A 46 11.95 6.33 -1.32
C ILE A 46 10.81 5.65 -2.09
N VAL A 47 10.66 4.34 -1.92
CA VAL A 47 9.60 3.56 -2.58
C VAL A 47 8.78 2.87 -1.51
N ASN A 48 7.59 3.40 -1.24
CA ASN A 48 6.66 2.82 -0.26
C ASN A 48 5.71 1.84 -0.94
N ILE A 49 5.56 0.66 -0.35
CA ILE A 49 4.61 -0.36 -0.83
C ILE A 49 3.34 -0.27 0.00
N THR A 50 2.29 0.31 -0.58
CA THR A 50 0.96 0.38 0.03
C THR A 50 0.12 -0.81 -0.42
N SER A 51 -1.09 -0.60 -0.96
CA SER A 51 -1.99 -1.62 -1.50
C SER A 51 -3.21 -0.95 -2.13
N ASN A 52 -3.87 -1.63 -3.07
CA ASN A 52 -5.19 -1.23 -3.55
C ASN A 52 -6.24 -1.10 -2.41
N VAL A 53 -6.08 -1.83 -1.30
CA VAL A 53 -6.99 -1.73 -0.14
C VAL A 53 -6.93 -0.38 0.58
N ALA A 54 -5.94 0.46 0.26
CA ALA A 54 -5.84 1.81 0.82
C ALA A 54 -7.05 2.69 0.44
N PHE A 55 -7.67 2.41 -0.71
CA PHE A 55 -8.90 3.05 -1.20
C PHE A 55 -10.13 2.16 -1.03
N HIS A 56 -9.93 0.84 -1.08
CA HIS A 56 -10.99 -0.16 -1.00
C HIS A 56 -10.81 -1.04 0.24
N PRO A 57 -11.18 -0.55 1.44
CA PRO A 57 -10.99 -1.33 2.66
C PRO A 57 -11.77 -2.66 2.58
N LEU A 58 -11.08 -3.75 2.93
CA LEU A 58 -11.66 -5.10 2.90
C LEU A 58 -12.25 -5.45 4.26
N VAL A 59 -13.48 -5.98 4.26
CA VAL A 59 -14.17 -6.44 5.49
C VAL A 59 -13.47 -7.62 6.17
N VAL A 60 -12.63 -8.36 5.42
CA VAL A 60 -11.83 -9.49 5.92
C VAL A 60 -10.38 -9.12 6.24
N LEU A 61 -9.93 -7.90 5.90
CA LEU A 61 -8.58 -7.38 6.20
C LEU A 61 -8.68 -5.94 6.74
N PRO A 62 -9.53 -5.67 7.76
CA PRO A 62 -9.89 -4.29 8.11
C PRO A 62 -8.67 -3.49 8.58
N THR A 63 -7.92 -3.99 9.56
CA THR A 63 -6.79 -3.26 10.15
C THR A 63 -5.56 -3.21 9.25
N TYR A 64 -5.41 -4.17 8.33
CA TYR A 64 -4.39 -4.11 7.29
C TYR A 64 -4.73 -2.96 6.32
N SER A 65 -6.00 -2.84 5.94
CA SER A 65 -6.49 -1.73 5.11
C SER A 65 -6.22 -0.40 5.80
N ASP A 66 -6.56 -0.27 7.09
CA ASP A 66 -6.28 0.93 7.89
C ASP A 66 -4.80 1.34 7.84
N ALA A 67 -3.89 0.39 8.09
CA ALA A 67 -2.46 0.66 8.12
C ALA A 67 -1.91 1.03 6.73
N LYS A 68 -2.41 0.41 5.65
CA LYS A 68 -2.03 0.76 4.28
C LYS A 68 -2.60 2.11 3.83
N THR A 69 -3.82 2.47 4.25
CA THR A 69 -4.37 3.82 4.04
C THR A 69 -3.54 4.88 4.79
N ALA A 70 -3.11 4.59 6.02
CA ALA A 70 -2.22 5.50 6.76
C ALA A 70 -0.88 5.70 6.02
N LEU A 71 -0.28 4.62 5.50
CA LEU A 71 0.96 4.72 4.72
C LEU A 71 0.74 5.45 3.38
N HIS A 72 -0.40 5.28 2.72
CA HIS A 72 -0.78 6.06 1.54
C HIS A 72 -0.79 7.56 1.85
N SER A 73 -1.55 7.97 2.87
CA SER A 73 -1.61 9.38 3.29
C SER A 73 -0.23 9.93 3.66
N HIS A 74 0.59 9.15 4.34
CA HIS A 74 1.96 9.55 4.68
C HIS A 74 2.84 9.69 3.43
N SER A 75 2.73 8.79 2.46
CA SER A 75 3.52 8.83 1.22
C SER A 75 3.20 10.07 0.39
N VAL A 76 1.92 10.45 0.30
CA VAL A 76 1.49 11.70 -0.37
C VAL A 76 2.07 12.92 0.33
N ALA A 77 1.92 13.02 1.65
CA ALA A 77 2.43 14.15 2.43
C ALA A 77 3.97 14.26 2.35
N LEU A 78 4.66 13.12 2.46
CA LEU A 78 6.12 13.04 2.37
C LEU A 78 6.63 13.46 1.00
N ARG A 79 5.97 13.02 -0.09
CA ARG A 79 6.31 13.41 -1.46
C ARG A 79 6.24 14.92 -1.64
N LEU A 80 5.10 15.53 -1.26
CA LEU A 80 4.91 16.98 -1.36
C LEU A 80 5.96 17.74 -0.55
N THR A 81 6.22 17.29 0.69
CA THR A 81 7.20 17.91 1.59
C THR A 81 8.60 17.86 0.98
N LEU A 82 9.10 16.67 0.62
CA LEU A 82 10.47 16.51 0.14
C LEU A 82 10.70 17.11 -1.25
N SER A 83 9.66 17.14 -2.12
CA SER A 83 9.77 17.78 -3.44
C SER A 83 9.95 19.30 -3.37
N SER A 84 9.64 19.92 -2.23
CA SER A 84 9.73 21.37 -2.08
C SER A 84 11.16 21.87 -1.81
N ASP A 85 12.03 21.05 -1.22
CA ASP A 85 13.37 21.45 -0.79
C ASP A 85 14.47 20.40 -1.06
N THR A 86 14.14 19.25 -1.65
CA THR A 86 15.11 18.19 -1.99
C THR A 86 14.91 17.60 -3.38
N ASN A 87 15.91 16.86 -3.84
CA ASN A 87 15.87 16.00 -5.02
C ASN A 87 15.36 14.57 -4.73
N ILE A 88 14.85 14.30 -3.52
CA ILE A 88 14.42 12.95 -3.13
C ILE A 88 13.05 12.67 -3.76
N LYS A 89 13.00 11.65 -4.62
CA LYS A 89 11.76 11.19 -5.25
C LYS A 89 11.03 10.23 -4.30
N VAL A 90 9.72 10.38 -4.13
CA VAL A 90 8.91 9.48 -3.30
C VAL A 90 7.89 8.77 -4.19
N PHE A 91 8.08 7.48 -4.38
CA PHE A 91 7.19 6.61 -5.15
C PHE A 91 6.27 5.84 -4.21
N GLU A 92 5.03 5.67 -4.64
CA GLU A 92 4.06 4.79 -4.00
C GLU A 92 3.70 3.65 -4.96
N VAL A 93 3.78 2.43 -4.46
CA VAL A 93 3.38 1.22 -5.20
C VAL A 93 2.10 0.68 -4.58
N MET A 94 1.05 0.63 -5.38
CA MET A 94 -0.27 0.12 -5.01
C MET A 94 -0.54 -1.19 -5.75
N PRO A 95 -0.15 -2.34 -5.17
CA PRO A 95 -0.41 -3.62 -5.80
C PRO A 95 -1.82 -4.15 -5.51
N SER A 96 -2.38 -4.86 -6.50
CA SER A 96 -3.38 -5.91 -6.28
C SER A 96 -2.73 -7.13 -5.59
N LEU A 97 -3.49 -8.22 -5.37
CA LEU A 97 -2.97 -9.44 -4.75
C LEU A 97 -1.77 -10.00 -5.55
N ILE A 98 -0.62 -10.19 -4.90
CA ILE A 98 0.61 -10.75 -5.49
C ILE A 98 0.91 -12.09 -4.82
N ASN A 99 1.18 -13.13 -5.60
CA ASN A 99 1.48 -14.49 -5.12
C ASN A 99 2.84 -14.53 -4.39
N THR A 100 2.81 -14.31 -3.08
CA THR A 100 3.96 -14.40 -2.18
C THR A 100 3.56 -15.10 -0.88
N ASP A 101 4.56 -15.54 -0.10
CA ASP A 101 4.32 -16.12 1.24
C ASP A 101 3.45 -15.23 2.13
N ALA A 102 3.59 -13.89 2.02
CA ALA A 102 2.84 -12.92 2.80
C ALA A 102 1.33 -12.89 2.49
N THR A 103 0.92 -13.45 1.35
CA THR A 103 -0.47 -13.42 0.85
C THR A 103 -1.11 -14.81 0.81
N LYS A 104 -0.41 -15.84 1.31
CA LYS A 104 -0.90 -17.22 1.27
C LYS A 104 -2.28 -17.36 1.92
N ASP A 105 -2.44 -16.79 3.12
CA ASP A 105 -3.72 -16.79 3.86
C ASP A 105 -4.79 -15.89 3.20
N MET A 106 -4.40 -15.07 2.23
CA MET A 106 -5.29 -14.21 1.43
C MET A 106 -5.65 -14.84 0.08
N GLY A 107 -5.25 -16.08 -0.19
CA GLY A 107 -5.48 -16.77 -1.47
C GLY A 107 -4.49 -16.37 -2.58
N GLY A 108 -3.33 -15.84 -2.21
CA GLY A 108 -2.32 -15.37 -3.17
C GLY A 108 -1.81 -16.46 -4.12
N GLU A 109 -1.78 -17.72 -3.69
CA GLU A 109 -1.36 -18.84 -4.55
C GLU A 109 -2.35 -19.10 -5.70
N GLN A 110 -3.65 -18.91 -5.46
CA GLN A 110 -4.70 -19.18 -6.44
C GLN A 110 -5.09 -17.95 -7.27
N HIS A 111 -4.99 -16.76 -6.68
CA HIS A 111 -5.56 -15.54 -7.24
C HIS A 111 -4.54 -14.39 -7.37
N GLY A 112 -3.33 -14.56 -6.85
CA GLY A 112 -2.29 -13.54 -6.89
C GLY A 112 -1.55 -13.51 -8.22
N LEU A 113 -1.16 -12.31 -8.64
CA LEU A 113 -0.26 -12.12 -9.78
C LEU A 113 1.16 -12.61 -9.43
N PRO A 114 1.94 -13.10 -10.41
CA PRO A 114 3.34 -13.44 -10.18
C PRO A 114 4.15 -12.23 -9.64
N PRO A 115 5.07 -12.42 -8.67
CA PRO A 115 5.90 -11.35 -8.12
C PRO A 115 6.69 -10.55 -9.18
N GLU A 116 7.04 -11.19 -10.29
CA GLU A 116 7.77 -10.58 -11.40
C GLU A 116 6.97 -9.43 -12.03
N VAL A 117 5.63 -9.54 -12.04
CA VAL A 117 4.74 -8.47 -12.54
C VAL A 117 4.87 -7.22 -11.66
N ALA A 118 4.94 -7.40 -10.34
CA ALA A 118 5.16 -6.28 -9.42
C ALA A 118 6.56 -5.69 -9.59
N ALA A 119 7.59 -6.54 -9.70
CA ALA A 119 8.97 -6.10 -9.88
C ALA A 119 9.14 -5.27 -11.17
N GLU A 120 8.56 -5.73 -12.29
CA GLU A 120 8.59 -5.04 -13.56
C GLU A 120 7.85 -3.70 -13.50
N ALA A 121 6.67 -3.66 -12.88
CA ALA A 121 5.89 -2.44 -12.71
C ALA A 121 6.65 -1.39 -11.88
N ILE A 122 7.29 -1.81 -10.78
CA ILE A 122 8.11 -0.95 -9.92
C ILE A 122 9.30 -0.40 -10.71
N TYR A 123 10.06 -1.26 -11.38
CA TYR A 123 11.21 -0.85 -12.19
C TYR A 123 10.81 0.17 -13.26
N ASN A 124 9.78 -0.13 -14.04
CA ASN A 124 9.29 0.74 -15.10
C ASN A 124 8.71 2.05 -14.57
N GLY A 125 8.07 2.03 -13.40
CA GLY A 125 7.53 3.21 -12.76
C GLY A 125 8.64 4.17 -12.31
N ILE A 126 9.67 3.64 -11.64
CA ILE A 126 10.85 4.40 -11.23
C ILE A 126 11.58 4.96 -12.46
N ALA A 127 11.83 4.14 -13.49
CA ALA A 127 12.55 4.55 -14.70
C ALA A 127 11.83 5.67 -15.50
N LYS A 128 10.52 5.85 -15.28
CA LYS A 128 9.68 6.84 -15.98
C LYS A 128 9.20 7.96 -15.06
N ASP A 129 9.73 8.05 -13.84
CA ASP A 129 9.28 8.99 -12.79
C ASP A 129 7.74 8.99 -12.60
N ARG A 130 7.13 7.82 -12.70
CA ARG A 130 5.70 7.62 -12.37
C ARG A 130 5.59 7.41 -10.87
N TYR A 131 5.27 8.47 -10.15
CA TYR A 131 5.25 8.44 -8.69
C TYR A 131 4.17 7.53 -8.10
N ASP A 132 3.05 7.34 -8.80
CA ASP A 132 2.00 6.39 -8.43
C ASP A 132 2.08 5.16 -9.36
N ILE A 133 2.47 4.02 -8.79
CA ILE A 133 2.73 2.78 -9.51
C ILE A 133 1.66 1.76 -9.15
N PHE A 134 0.71 1.56 -10.05
CA PHE A 134 -0.32 0.54 -9.91
C PHE A 134 0.16 -0.80 -10.47
N VAL A 135 -0.09 -1.89 -9.73
CA VAL A 135 0.21 -3.26 -10.20
C VAL A 135 -1.09 -4.04 -10.31
N GLY A 136 -1.31 -4.70 -11.44
CA GLY A 136 -2.55 -5.44 -11.71
C GLY A 136 -3.73 -4.51 -11.92
N GLU A 137 -4.87 -4.85 -11.32
CA GLU A 137 -6.13 -4.10 -11.45
C GLU A 137 -6.19 -2.86 -10.58
N ALA A 138 -5.18 -2.62 -9.72
CA ALA A 138 -5.17 -1.51 -8.76
C ALA A 138 -5.40 -0.13 -9.41
N GLY A 139 -4.94 0.07 -10.66
CA GLY A 139 -5.15 1.32 -11.38
C GLY A 139 -6.62 1.53 -11.80
N GLN A 140 -7.29 0.46 -12.23
CA GLN A 140 -8.72 0.52 -12.54
C GLN A 140 -9.53 0.72 -11.27
N GLN A 141 -9.20 -0.03 -10.21
CA GLN A 141 -9.86 0.09 -8.91
C GLN A 141 -9.71 1.51 -8.33
N TYR A 142 -8.53 2.13 -8.48
CA TYR A 142 -8.34 3.53 -8.12
C TYR A 142 -9.29 4.45 -8.89
N ALA A 143 -9.40 4.29 -10.21
CA ALA A 143 -10.33 5.07 -11.02
C ALA A 143 -11.79 4.87 -10.60
N ASP A 144 -12.20 3.63 -10.33
CA ASP A 144 -13.55 3.28 -9.90
C ASP A 144 -13.90 3.92 -8.55
N TYR A 145 -12.95 3.95 -7.60
CA TYR A 145 -13.12 4.63 -6.32
C TYR A 145 -13.47 6.11 -6.52
N PHE A 146 -12.75 6.83 -7.37
CA PHE A 146 -13.01 8.25 -7.60
C PHE A 146 -14.25 8.52 -8.45
N ALA A 147 -14.74 7.53 -9.20
CA ALA A 147 -16.00 7.61 -9.93
C ALA A 147 -17.23 7.43 -9.00
N ASP A 148 -17.22 6.38 -8.17
CA ASP A 148 -18.25 6.13 -7.15
C ASP A 148 -17.64 5.33 -5.98
N PRO A 149 -17.20 5.99 -4.89
CA PRO A 149 -16.54 5.32 -3.78
C PRO A 149 -17.43 4.26 -3.12
N LYS A 150 -18.74 4.48 -3.05
CA LYS A 150 -19.65 3.56 -2.37
C LYS A 150 -19.83 2.28 -3.21
N ALA A 151 -20.08 2.43 -4.50
CA ALA A 151 -20.24 1.30 -5.40
C ALA A 151 -18.93 0.50 -5.55
N ALA A 152 -17.79 1.19 -5.65
CA ALA A 152 -16.51 0.54 -5.81
C ALA A 152 -16.12 -0.28 -4.56
N ILE A 153 -16.26 0.28 -3.35
CA ILE A 153 -16.01 -0.45 -2.10
C ILE A 153 -16.97 -1.65 -1.95
N ALA A 154 -18.26 -1.49 -2.28
CA ALA A 154 -19.22 -2.57 -2.21
C ALA A 154 -18.89 -3.71 -3.20
N THR A 155 -18.49 -3.37 -4.43
CA THR A 155 -18.07 -4.33 -5.46
C THR A 155 -16.81 -5.07 -5.03
N PHE A 156 -15.83 -4.35 -4.49
CA PHE A 156 -14.56 -4.94 -4.03
C PHE A 156 -14.74 -5.92 -2.86
N ASN A 157 -15.81 -5.75 -2.07
CA ASN A 157 -16.16 -6.63 -0.96
C ASN A 157 -17.22 -7.69 -1.32
N GLN A 158 -17.63 -7.79 -2.59
CA GLN A 158 -18.68 -8.72 -3.01
C GLN A 158 -18.25 -10.17 -2.75
N GLY A 159 -19.12 -10.93 -2.07
CA GLY A 159 -18.86 -12.33 -1.71
C GLY A 159 -17.98 -12.54 -0.47
N LEU A 160 -17.54 -11.46 0.18
CA LEU A 160 -16.76 -11.52 1.43
C LEU A 160 -17.62 -11.37 2.69
N TYR A 161 -18.92 -11.11 2.55
CA TYR A 161 -19.90 -11.05 3.63
C TYR A 161 -21.22 -11.74 3.30
#